data_AF-A0A4R6PQS7-F1
#
_entry.id   AF-A0A4R6PQS7-F1
#
_cell.length_a   1.000
_cell.length_b   1.000
_cell.length_c   1.000
_cell.angle_alpha   90.00
_cell.angle_beta   90.00
_cell.angle_gamma   90.00
#
_symmetry.space_group_name_H-M   'P 1'
#
loop_
_entity.id
_entity.type
_entity.pdbx_description
1 polymer ?
#
loop_
_entity_poly.entity_id
_entity_poly.type
_entity_poly.pdbx_seq_one_letter_code
_entity_poly.pdbx_strand_id
1 'polypeptide(L)'
;MSCPSYRGRGHNYSAGGTDIVELRTPTAILRHGEGRLTVLRPGTDGERVLDVPIADLLKVRLNRRADDAVVIEIYLRYPTAVLTGVPADRTPLPVLIAEHDVPTALGIVDRINDQIMATQRIDIAAPDLTPPAPEWGKAGPVRADVDRAVRRMAPRKDARSAINALHRYVTSDEYVLETAIAIASPPAGSGAGLLAATTDRLLFIGIGGDRYAHELPVPAILGARTVESHAAPGEVDTRHGGSGMDVSDGNRTLHFAGVDRADIERVTCAVNFAVRRQAADGAPGPADPGVTQLYSEWELLVERHSLGMVDDTQFQRYGRGILRSL
;
A
#
# COMPACT_ATOMS: atom_id res chain seq x y z
N MET A 1 -2.00 -6.16 18.92
CA MET A 1 -3.14 -5.24 18.95
C MET A 1 -3.10 -4.41 17.67
N SER A 2 -4.16 -4.46 16.87
CA SER A 2 -4.21 -3.83 15.56
C SER A 2 -4.20 -2.31 15.68
N CYS A 3 -3.30 -1.62 14.95
CA CYS A 3 -3.44 -0.18 14.70
C CYS A 3 -4.90 0.10 14.31
N PRO A 4 -5.49 1.24 14.73
CA PRO A 4 -6.67 1.74 14.05
C PRO A 4 -6.28 1.83 12.59
N SER A 5 -6.79 0.90 11.79
CA SER A 5 -6.65 0.94 10.36
C SER A 5 -7.06 2.35 9.95
N TYR A 6 -6.27 3.01 9.11
CA TYR A 6 -6.81 3.96 8.16
C TYR A 6 -7.75 3.17 7.22
N ARG A 7 -8.82 2.61 7.79
CA ARG A 7 -9.98 2.11 7.10
C ARG A 7 -10.65 3.39 6.67
N GLY A 8 -10.40 3.75 5.41
CA GLY A 8 -11.35 4.58 4.70
C GLY A 8 -12.73 4.00 5.01
N ARG A 9 -13.64 4.86 5.49
CA ARG A 9 -15.06 4.58 5.33
C ARG A 9 -15.22 4.15 3.88
N GLY A 10 -15.70 2.94 3.67
CA GLY A 10 -16.13 2.52 2.35
C GLY A 10 -17.26 3.44 1.94
N HIS A 11 -16.93 4.50 1.20
CA HIS A 11 -17.88 5.36 0.50
C HIS A 11 -17.24 5.71 -0.83
N ASN A 12 -17.73 5.00 -1.85
CA ASN A 12 -18.00 5.46 -3.20
C ASN A 12 -17.03 6.49 -3.75
N TYR A 13 -16.05 6.00 -4.50
CA TYR A 13 -15.44 6.79 -5.56
C TYR A 13 -16.51 7.07 -6.63
N SER A 14 -17.12 8.25 -6.58
CA SER A 14 -17.45 9.03 -7.77
C SER A 14 -16.67 10.34 -7.62
N ALA A 15 -15.82 10.75 -8.55
CA ALA A 15 -16.13 10.91 -9.96
C ALA A 15 -14.93 10.60 -10.86
N GLY A 16 -15.27 10.00 -11.99
CA GLY A 16 -14.40 9.38 -12.98
C GLY A 16 -15.04 8.05 -13.34
N GLY A 17 -16.14 8.09 -14.11
CA GLY A 17 -17.11 7.00 -14.27
C GLY A 17 -16.48 5.60 -14.28
N THR A 18 -16.81 4.81 -13.26
CA THR A 18 -16.54 3.38 -13.20
C THR A 18 -17.44 2.66 -14.20
N ASP A 19 -17.05 2.71 -15.48
CA ASP A 19 -17.58 1.77 -16.46
C ASP A 19 -16.99 0.40 -16.12
N ILE A 20 -17.76 -0.40 -15.38
CA ILE A 20 -17.56 -1.84 -15.36
C ILE A 20 -17.80 -2.29 -16.79
N VAL A 21 -16.73 -2.67 -17.49
CA VAL A 21 -16.84 -3.18 -18.85
C VAL A 21 -17.06 -4.67 -18.77
N GLU A 22 -18.17 -5.11 -19.33
CA GLU A 22 -18.54 -6.52 -19.42
C GLU A 22 -18.52 -6.95 -20.88
N LEU A 23 -17.76 -7.99 -21.18
CA LEU A 23 -17.79 -8.66 -22.47
C LEU A 23 -18.35 -10.07 -22.27
N ARG A 24 -19.52 -10.32 -22.85
CA ARG A 24 -20.16 -11.63 -22.83
C ARG A 24 -19.75 -12.39 -24.08
N THR A 25 -19.23 -13.58 -23.88
CA THR A 25 -18.80 -14.44 -24.97
C THR A 25 -19.44 -15.82 -24.86
N PRO A 26 -19.40 -16.66 -25.91
CA PRO A 26 -19.94 -18.02 -25.84
C PRO A 26 -19.29 -18.89 -24.76
N THR A 27 -18.09 -18.55 -24.31
CA THR A 27 -17.30 -19.40 -23.39
C THR A 27 -16.98 -18.77 -22.05
N ALA A 28 -17.15 -17.46 -21.90
CA ALA A 28 -16.97 -16.75 -20.64
C ALA A 28 -17.64 -15.38 -20.62
N ILE A 29 -17.86 -14.86 -19.41
CA ILE A 29 -18.19 -13.46 -19.17
C ILE A 29 -16.94 -12.82 -18.57
N LEU A 30 -16.33 -11.89 -19.30
CA LEU A 30 -15.18 -11.10 -18.86
C LEU A 30 -15.71 -9.80 -18.23
N ARG A 31 -15.30 -9.52 -17.00
CA ARG A 31 -15.63 -8.29 -16.28
C ARG A 31 -14.36 -7.58 -15.86
N HIS A 32 -14.25 -6.32 -16.25
CA HIS A 32 -13.15 -5.44 -15.90
C HIS A 32 -13.70 -4.20 -15.20
N GLY A 33 -13.23 -3.94 -13.97
CA GLY A 33 -13.68 -2.81 -13.15
C GLY A 33 -13.09 -2.88 -11.75
N GLU A 34 -13.12 -1.77 -11.03
CA GLU A 34 -12.69 -1.70 -9.61
C GLU A 34 -11.26 -2.21 -9.34
N GLY A 35 -10.37 -2.11 -10.34
CA GLY A 35 -8.99 -2.62 -10.23
C GLY A 35 -8.88 -4.15 -10.23
N ARG A 36 -9.92 -4.86 -10.70
CA ARG A 36 -9.96 -6.33 -10.79
C ARG A 36 -10.34 -6.81 -12.18
N LEU A 37 -9.91 -8.03 -12.47
CA LEU A 37 -10.36 -8.82 -13.61
C LEU A 37 -11.08 -10.06 -13.10
N THR A 38 -12.33 -10.25 -13.53
CA THR A 38 -13.13 -11.43 -13.23
C THR A 38 -13.53 -12.14 -14.51
N VAL A 39 -13.36 -13.46 -14.54
CA VAL A 39 -13.82 -14.33 -15.63
C VAL A 39 -14.82 -15.32 -15.05
N LEU A 40 -16.03 -15.34 -15.60
CA LEU A 40 -17.10 -16.26 -15.19
C LEU A 40 -17.39 -17.26 -16.31
N ARG A 41 -17.76 -18.49 -15.94
CA ARG A 41 -18.36 -19.44 -16.89
C ARG A 41 -19.79 -18.98 -17.26
N PRO A 42 -20.22 -19.13 -18.53
CA PRO A 42 -21.60 -18.87 -18.93
C PRO A 42 -22.54 -19.88 -18.26
N GLY A 43 -23.62 -19.40 -17.62
CA GLY A 43 -24.59 -20.25 -16.91
C GLY A 43 -25.44 -19.44 -15.92
N THR A 44 -26.44 -20.08 -15.31
CA THR A 44 -27.39 -19.43 -14.37
C THR A 44 -26.74 -18.94 -13.07
N ASP A 45 -25.65 -19.59 -12.62
CA ASP A 45 -24.95 -19.24 -11.37
C ASP A 45 -23.57 -18.57 -11.57
N GLY A 46 -23.11 -18.43 -12.82
CA GLY A 46 -21.88 -17.68 -13.16
C GLY A 46 -20.64 -18.10 -12.37
N GLU A 47 -20.26 -19.38 -12.43
CA GLU A 47 -19.10 -19.91 -11.68
C GLU A 47 -17.82 -19.11 -11.97
N ARG A 48 -17.15 -18.65 -10.92
CA ARG A 48 -15.98 -17.78 -11.00
C ARG A 48 -14.73 -18.60 -11.37
N VAL A 49 -14.24 -18.43 -12.60
CA VAL A 49 -13.06 -19.13 -13.14
C VAL A 49 -11.77 -18.39 -12.78
N LEU A 50 -11.84 -17.05 -12.78
CA LEU A 50 -10.73 -16.18 -12.40
C LEU A 50 -11.27 -14.98 -11.64
N ASP A 51 -10.60 -14.61 -10.55
CA ASP A 51 -10.87 -13.40 -9.80
C ASP A 51 -9.58 -12.89 -9.18
N VAL A 52 -8.93 -11.97 -9.88
CA VAL A 52 -7.61 -11.46 -9.51
C VAL A 52 -7.57 -9.94 -9.59
N PRO A 53 -6.79 -9.27 -8.73
CA PRO A 53 -6.48 -7.86 -8.91
C PRO A 53 -5.65 -7.66 -10.18
N ILE A 54 -5.77 -6.49 -10.80
CA ILE A 54 -5.02 -6.17 -12.04
C ILE A 54 -3.50 -6.26 -11.82
N ALA A 55 -3.01 -5.94 -10.61
CA ALA A 55 -1.60 -6.05 -10.25
C ALA A 55 -1.04 -7.49 -10.34
N ASP A 56 -1.90 -8.51 -10.23
CA ASP A 56 -1.50 -9.93 -10.34
C ASP A 56 -1.45 -10.40 -11.81
N LEU A 57 -1.86 -9.55 -12.76
CA LEU A 57 -1.74 -9.84 -14.19
C LEU A 57 -0.35 -9.47 -14.70
N LEU A 58 0.22 -10.34 -15.54
CA LEU A 58 1.43 -10.05 -16.29
C LEU A 58 1.11 -9.21 -17.51
N LYS A 59 0.13 -9.66 -18.30
CA LYS A 59 -0.38 -9.01 -19.51
C LYS A 59 -1.67 -9.67 -19.97
N VAL A 60 -2.43 -8.95 -20.77
CA VAL A 60 -3.57 -9.50 -21.52
C VAL A 60 -3.33 -9.27 -23.01
N ARG A 61 -3.61 -10.26 -23.86
CA ARG A 61 -3.38 -10.12 -25.31
C ARG A 61 -4.56 -10.66 -26.09
N LEU A 62 -4.91 -9.97 -27.18
CA LEU A 62 -5.77 -10.53 -28.21
C LEU A 62 -4.90 -11.35 -29.18
N ASN A 63 -5.31 -12.57 -29.50
CA ASN A 63 -4.60 -13.46 -30.40
C ASN A 63 -5.57 -14.17 -31.34
N ARG A 64 -5.14 -14.44 -32.57
CA ARG A 64 -5.89 -15.23 -33.55
C ARG A 64 -5.31 -16.64 -33.59
N ARG A 65 -6.17 -17.64 -33.44
CA ARG A 65 -5.78 -19.07 -33.51
C ARG A 65 -5.75 -19.54 -34.97
N ALA A 66 -5.23 -20.75 -35.17
CA ALA A 66 -5.12 -21.37 -36.49
C ALA A 66 -6.48 -21.77 -37.10
N ASP A 67 -7.53 -21.86 -36.29
CA ASP A 67 -8.93 -22.09 -36.68
C ASP A 67 -9.69 -20.76 -36.89
N ASP A 68 -8.97 -19.66 -37.12
CA ASP A 68 -9.46 -18.28 -37.25
C ASP A 68 -10.22 -17.71 -36.03
N ALA A 69 -10.37 -18.50 -34.96
CA ALA A 69 -10.97 -18.05 -33.72
C ALA A 69 -10.11 -16.98 -33.05
N VAL A 70 -10.75 -15.89 -32.61
CA VAL A 70 -10.10 -14.83 -31.84
C VAL A 70 -10.23 -15.14 -30.36
N VAL A 71 -9.13 -15.02 -29.61
CA VAL A 71 -9.10 -15.25 -28.17
C VAL A 71 -8.42 -14.12 -27.43
N ILE A 72 -8.94 -13.79 -26.25
CA ILE A 72 -8.18 -13.05 -25.23
C ILE A 72 -7.38 -14.08 -24.42
N GLU A 73 -6.06 -13.93 -24.42
CA GLU A 73 -5.13 -14.69 -23.58
C GLU A 73 -4.76 -13.85 -22.34
N ILE A 74 -5.15 -14.31 -21.15
CA ILE A 74 -4.85 -13.64 -19.87
C ILE A 74 -3.66 -14.33 -19.21
N TYR A 75 -2.56 -13.59 -19.00
CA TYR A 75 -1.34 -14.09 -18.37
C TYR A 75 -1.26 -13.59 -16.92
N LEU A 76 -1.05 -14.52 -15.98
CA LEU A 76 -0.83 -14.19 -14.57
C LEU A 76 0.66 -13.95 -14.32
N ARG A 77 0.96 -12.96 -13.47
CA ARG A 77 2.32 -12.60 -13.05
C ARG A 77 2.97 -13.72 -12.24
N TYR A 78 2.20 -14.29 -11.32
CA TYR A 78 2.59 -15.43 -10.52
C TYR A 78 1.49 -16.50 -10.58
N PRO A 79 1.75 -17.67 -11.17
CA PRO A 79 0.80 -18.78 -11.14
C PRO A 79 0.82 -19.43 -9.75
N THR A 80 0.17 -18.82 -8.75
CA THR A 80 -0.08 -19.50 -7.48
C THR A 80 -1.23 -20.50 -7.62
N ALA A 81 -1.14 -21.60 -6.87
CA ALA A 81 -1.99 -22.78 -7.01
C ALA A 81 -3.46 -22.48 -6.68
N VAL A 82 -4.24 -22.13 -7.70
CA VAL A 82 -5.70 -22.19 -7.62
C VAL A 82 -6.12 -23.50 -8.29
N LEU A 83 -6.47 -24.47 -7.43
CA LEU A 83 -7.02 -25.80 -7.69
C LEU A 83 -6.00 -26.92 -7.96
N THR A 84 -5.92 -27.87 -7.01
CA THR A 84 -5.37 -29.25 -7.10
C THR A 84 -3.90 -29.54 -6.76
N GLY A 85 -3.12 -28.58 -6.24
CA GLY A 85 -1.82 -28.90 -5.64
C GLY A 85 -0.72 -29.34 -6.62
N VAL A 86 -0.89 -29.07 -7.92
CA VAL A 86 0.16 -29.22 -8.94
C VAL A 86 0.58 -27.82 -9.42
N PRO A 87 1.75 -27.30 -9.00
CA PRO A 87 2.25 -26.01 -9.46
C PRO A 87 3.05 -26.17 -10.76
N ALA A 88 2.57 -25.55 -11.85
CA ALA A 88 3.32 -25.23 -13.07
C ALA A 88 2.66 -24.25 -14.05
N ASP A 89 1.42 -23.77 -13.82
CA ASP A 89 0.64 -23.34 -14.98
C ASP A 89 0.78 -21.83 -15.25
N ARG A 90 1.85 -21.46 -15.97
CA ARG A 90 1.92 -20.18 -16.74
C ARG A 90 1.08 -20.19 -18.01
N THR A 91 0.17 -21.16 -18.12
CA THR A 91 -0.76 -21.23 -19.23
C THR A 91 -1.66 -20.01 -19.22
N PRO A 92 -1.74 -19.23 -20.31
CA PRO A 92 -2.71 -18.15 -20.37
C PRO A 92 -4.13 -18.70 -20.35
N LEU A 93 -5.01 -18.08 -19.57
CA LEU A 93 -6.44 -18.40 -19.59
C LEU A 93 -7.05 -17.87 -20.90
N PRO A 94 -7.59 -18.73 -21.78
CA PRO A 94 -8.19 -18.28 -23.03
C PRO A 94 -9.66 -17.95 -22.87
N VAL A 95 -10.11 -16.82 -23.44
CA VAL A 95 -11.51 -16.45 -23.59
C VAL A 95 -11.83 -16.27 -25.07
N LEU A 96 -12.73 -17.09 -25.63
CA LEU A 96 -13.10 -17.02 -27.05
C LEU A 96 -13.98 -15.80 -27.33
N ILE A 97 -13.66 -15.05 -28.37
CA ILE A 97 -14.34 -13.82 -28.76
C ILE A 97 -15.06 -14.06 -30.10
N ALA A 98 -16.30 -13.58 -30.21
CA ALA A 98 -17.00 -13.57 -31.49
C ALA A 98 -16.37 -12.51 -32.42
N GLU A 99 -16.34 -12.76 -33.72
CA GLU A 99 -15.65 -11.86 -34.67
C GLU A 99 -16.16 -10.41 -34.62
N HIS A 100 -17.46 -10.21 -34.37
CA HIS A 100 -18.06 -8.88 -34.24
C HIS A 100 -17.66 -8.13 -32.95
N ASP A 101 -17.19 -8.85 -31.92
CA ASP A 101 -16.77 -8.27 -30.64
C ASP A 101 -15.29 -7.87 -30.62
N VAL A 102 -14.54 -8.14 -31.69
CA VAL A 102 -13.09 -7.88 -31.78
C VAL A 102 -12.71 -6.42 -31.48
N PRO A 103 -13.40 -5.39 -32.02
CA PRO A 103 -13.07 -4.00 -31.70
C PRO A 103 -13.26 -3.66 -30.21
N THR A 104 -14.33 -4.18 -29.60
CA THR A 104 -14.63 -4.00 -28.17
C THR A 104 -13.59 -4.71 -27.31
N ALA A 105 -13.23 -5.95 -27.68
CA ALA A 105 -12.21 -6.73 -27.01
C ALA A 105 -10.84 -6.03 -27.04
N LEU A 106 -10.47 -5.42 -28.17
CA LEU A 106 -9.23 -4.67 -28.31
C LEU A 106 -9.17 -3.50 -27.31
N GLY A 107 -10.23 -2.69 -27.24
CA GLY A 107 -10.29 -1.56 -26.29
C GLY A 107 -10.23 -1.99 -24.82
N ILE A 108 -10.80 -3.14 -24.47
CA ILE A 108 -10.70 -3.72 -23.11
C ILE A 108 -9.27 -4.18 -22.82
N VAL A 109 -8.63 -4.87 -23.78
CA VAL A 109 -7.26 -5.37 -23.64
C VAL A 109 -6.28 -4.21 -23.46
N ASP A 110 -6.38 -3.15 -24.27
CA ASP A 110 -5.52 -1.96 -24.16
C ASP A 110 -5.70 -1.29 -22.80
N ARG A 111 -6.95 -1.06 -22.36
CA ARG A 111 -7.26 -0.49 -21.05
C ARG A 111 -6.70 -1.31 -19.89
N ILE A 112 -6.81 -2.64 -19.95
CA ILE A 112 -6.25 -3.52 -18.93
C ILE A 112 -4.72 -3.42 -18.90
N ASN A 113 -4.05 -3.45 -20.05
CA ASN A 113 -2.59 -3.34 -20.10
C ASN A 113 -2.08 -1.97 -19.61
N ASP A 114 -2.78 -0.88 -19.94
CA ASP A 114 -2.46 0.45 -19.39
C ASP A 114 -2.58 0.47 -17.86
N GLN A 115 -3.61 -0.18 -17.31
CA GLN A 115 -3.76 -0.33 -15.86
C GLN A 115 -2.69 -1.23 -15.25
N ILE A 116 -2.30 -2.33 -15.90
CA ILE A 116 -1.18 -3.18 -15.45
C ILE A 116 0.09 -2.34 -15.32
N MET A 117 0.42 -1.54 -16.34
CA MET A 117 1.55 -0.64 -16.32
C MET A 117 1.43 0.42 -15.22
N ALA A 118 0.24 0.97 -14.99
CA ALA A 118 -0.01 1.91 -13.90
C ALA A 118 0.18 1.26 -12.51
N THR A 119 -0.20 -0.01 -12.35
CA THR A 119 -0.02 -0.79 -11.10
C THR A 119 1.42 -1.20 -10.82
N GLN A 120 2.35 -1.01 -11.77
CA GLN A 120 3.78 -1.10 -11.50
C GLN A 120 4.30 0.04 -10.60
N ARG A 121 3.43 0.94 -10.15
CA ARG A 121 3.69 1.91 -9.08
C ARG A 121 2.82 1.52 -7.89
N ILE A 122 3.43 1.34 -6.71
CA ILE A 122 2.67 1.04 -5.49
C ILE A 122 1.89 2.30 -5.08
N ASP A 123 0.63 2.41 -5.50
CA ASP A 123 -0.28 3.40 -4.94
C ASP A 123 -0.80 2.86 -3.60
N ILE A 124 -0.23 3.32 -2.48
CA ILE A 124 -0.89 3.14 -1.20
C ILE A 124 -2.15 4.00 -1.27
N ALA A 125 -3.33 3.38 -1.15
CA ALA A 125 -4.59 4.07 -0.94
C ALA A 125 -4.49 4.97 0.30
N ALA A 126 -3.89 6.15 0.12
CA ALA A 126 -3.72 7.16 1.12
C ALA A 126 -5.00 8.00 1.11
N PRO A 127 -5.52 8.42 2.27
CA PRO A 127 -6.52 9.48 2.30
C PRO A 127 -5.99 10.71 1.55
N ASP A 128 -6.88 11.62 1.14
CA ASP A 128 -6.41 12.91 0.60
C ASP A 128 -5.60 13.63 1.70
N LEU A 129 -4.30 13.70 1.47
CA LEU A 129 -3.30 14.31 2.34
C LEU A 129 -2.72 15.56 1.68
N THR A 130 -3.49 16.22 0.80
CA THR A 130 -3.13 17.52 0.25
C THR A 130 -3.07 18.55 1.40
N PRO A 131 -1.91 19.19 1.64
CA PRO A 131 -1.77 20.23 2.66
C PRO A 131 -2.80 21.36 2.45
N PRO A 132 -3.64 21.67 3.45
CA PRO A 132 -4.55 22.81 3.34
C PRO A 132 -3.75 24.12 3.36
N ALA A 133 -4.21 25.11 2.61
CA ALA A 133 -3.61 26.44 2.63
C ALA A 133 -3.71 27.05 4.05
N PRO A 134 -2.66 27.75 4.53
CA PRO A 134 -2.71 28.40 5.83
C PRO A 134 -3.64 29.61 5.83
N GLU A 135 -4.50 29.70 6.83
CA GLU A 135 -5.31 30.88 7.13
C GLU A 135 -4.50 31.84 8.00
N TRP A 136 -4.35 33.09 7.56
CA TRP A 136 -3.55 34.10 8.27
C TRP A 136 -4.43 34.90 9.23
N GLY A 137 -4.25 34.67 10.53
CA GLY A 137 -4.94 35.40 11.59
C GLY A 137 -4.02 36.33 12.38
N LYS A 138 -4.59 37.03 13.36
CA LYS A 138 -3.84 37.94 14.27
C LYS A 138 -2.75 37.24 15.09
N ALA A 139 -2.86 35.92 15.27
CA ALA A 139 -1.91 35.10 16.02
C ALA A 139 -0.86 34.40 15.14
N GLY A 140 -0.88 34.63 13.82
CA GLY A 140 -0.03 33.96 12.84
C GLY A 140 -0.81 33.00 11.93
N PRO A 141 -0.10 32.16 11.15
CA PRO A 141 -0.74 31.16 10.29
C PRO A 141 -1.42 30.09 11.14
N VAL A 142 -2.59 29.64 10.69
CA VAL A 142 -3.34 28.51 11.25
C VAL A 142 -3.65 27.56 10.10
N ARG A 143 -3.60 26.26 10.37
CA ARG A 143 -3.86 25.22 9.38
C ARG A 143 -4.82 24.18 9.91
N ALA A 144 -5.77 23.78 9.07
CA ALA A 144 -6.86 22.89 9.45
C ALA A 144 -6.39 21.46 9.81
N ASP A 145 -5.35 20.96 9.16
CA ASP A 145 -4.76 19.63 9.43
C ASP A 145 -4.06 19.58 10.80
N VAL A 146 -3.33 20.65 11.15
CA VAL A 146 -2.73 20.83 12.49
C VAL A 146 -3.83 20.87 13.56
N ASP A 147 -4.85 21.70 13.37
CA ASP A 147 -5.98 21.80 14.30
C ASP A 147 -6.69 20.47 14.49
N ARG A 148 -6.88 19.71 13.41
CA ARG A 148 -7.50 18.39 13.46
C ARG A 148 -6.65 17.39 14.25
N ALA A 149 -5.34 17.36 14.02
CA ALA A 149 -4.43 16.48 14.76
C ALA A 149 -4.44 16.83 16.26
N VAL A 150 -4.33 18.11 16.59
CA VAL A 150 -4.35 18.62 17.98
C VAL A 150 -5.68 18.33 18.67
N ARG A 151 -6.82 18.43 17.98
CA ARG A 151 -8.15 18.12 18.55
C ARG A 151 -8.32 16.65 18.94
N ARG A 152 -7.55 15.73 18.35
CA ARG A 152 -7.59 14.29 18.69
C ARG A 152 -6.72 13.95 19.89
N MET A 153 -5.67 14.73 20.13
CA MET A 153 -4.77 14.59 21.27
C MET A 153 -5.49 14.93 22.59
N ALA A 154 -5.07 14.29 23.69
CA ALA A 154 -5.56 14.63 25.02
C ALA A 154 -5.31 16.13 25.34
N PRO A 155 -6.33 16.89 25.81
CA PRO A 155 -6.19 18.33 26.02
C PRO A 155 -5.13 18.68 27.07
N ARG A 156 -4.21 19.60 26.72
CA ARG A 156 -3.18 20.10 27.64
C ARG A 156 -2.96 21.60 27.50
N LYS A 157 -3.07 22.34 28.60
CA LYS A 157 -3.03 23.83 28.61
C LYS A 157 -1.63 24.39 28.34
N ASP A 158 -0.60 23.69 28.79
CA ASP A 158 0.83 23.98 28.61
C ASP A 158 1.30 23.83 27.16
N ALA A 159 0.65 22.99 26.35
CA ALA A 159 1.02 22.73 24.97
C ALA A 159 0.73 23.87 23.99
N ARG A 160 0.01 24.92 24.40
CA ARG A 160 -0.47 25.99 23.50
C ARG A 160 0.66 26.71 22.75
N SER A 161 1.80 26.93 23.40
CA SER A 161 2.96 27.57 22.76
C SER A 161 3.57 26.67 21.69
N ALA A 162 3.69 25.36 21.95
CA ALA A 162 4.22 24.38 21.01
C ALA A 162 3.26 24.17 19.83
N ILE A 163 1.95 24.17 20.06
CA ILE A 163 0.93 24.13 18.99
C ILE A 163 1.05 25.35 18.07
N ASN A 164 1.19 26.55 18.64
CA ASN A 164 1.42 27.77 17.87
C ASN A 164 2.77 27.77 17.13
N ALA A 165 3.75 27.00 17.59
CA ALA A 165 5.02 26.82 16.89
C ALA A 165 4.86 25.82 15.74
N LEU A 166 4.10 24.72 15.94
CA LEU A 166 3.80 23.74 14.91
C LEU A 166 3.17 24.38 13.67
N HIS A 167 2.16 25.25 13.83
CA HIS A 167 1.58 25.96 12.68
C HIS A 167 2.58 26.78 11.85
N ARG A 168 3.70 27.20 12.45
CA ARG A 168 4.75 27.97 11.77
C ARG A 168 5.86 27.10 11.23
N TYR A 169 6.11 25.95 11.83
CA TYR A 169 7.13 25.02 11.35
C TYR A 169 6.64 24.22 10.15
N VAL A 170 5.34 23.92 10.09
CA VAL A 170 4.80 23.07 9.03
C VAL A 170 4.87 23.77 7.67
N THR A 171 5.58 23.19 6.70
CA THR A 171 5.79 23.69 5.35
C THR A 171 4.57 23.48 4.45
N SER A 172 4.48 24.20 3.32
CA SER A 172 3.29 24.19 2.45
C SER A 172 3.03 22.86 1.74
N ASP A 173 4.03 21.99 1.67
CA ASP A 173 4.04 20.69 1.00
C ASP A 173 3.80 19.51 1.96
N GLU A 174 3.95 19.71 3.27
CA GLU A 174 3.78 18.65 4.25
C GLU A 174 2.40 18.70 4.92
N TYR A 175 1.87 17.54 5.26
CA TYR A 175 0.56 17.41 5.92
C TYR A 175 0.69 16.80 7.31
N VAL A 176 0.02 17.38 8.32
CA VAL A 176 0.10 16.88 9.70
C VAL A 176 -0.87 15.73 9.95
N LEU A 177 -0.31 14.58 10.34
CA LEU A 177 -1.04 13.33 10.53
C LEU A 177 -1.60 13.23 11.95
N GLU A 178 -0.73 13.22 12.97
CA GLU A 178 -1.11 13.05 14.37
C GLU A 178 -0.15 13.82 15.30
N THR A 179 -0.63 14.19 16.49
CA THR A 179 0.19 14.82 17.54
C THR A 179 -0.01 14.14 18.89
N ALA A 180 1.03 14.18 19.73
CA ALA A 180 1.01 13.68 21.10
C ALA A 180 1.88 14.54 22.02
N ILE A 181 1.57 14.55 23.32
CA ILE A 181 2.50 15.08 24.32
C ILE A 181 3.39 13.95 24.80
N ALA A 182 4.70 14.17 24.72
CA ALA A 182 5.72 13.20 25.10
C ALA A 182 6.88 13.85 25.85
N ILE A 183 7.61 13.03 26.59
CA ILE A 183 8.87 13.39 27.23
C ILE A 183 9.99 12.80 26.37
N ALA A 184 10.79 13.65 25.75
CA ALA A 184 11.95 13.20 24.97
C ALA A 184 13.13 12.92 25.90
N SER A 185 13.83 11.83 25.59
CA SER A 185 15.15 11.55 26.14
C SER A 185 16.24 11.94 25.14
N PRO A 186 17.46 12.27 25.60
CA PRO A 186 18.59 12.50 24.70
C PRO A 186 18.79 11.29 23.76
N PRO A 187 19.13 11.50 22.47
CA PRO A 187 19.55 12.76 21.86
C PRO A 187 18.42 13.60 21.24
N ALA A 188 17.17 13.11 21.22
CA ALA A 188 16.05 13.80 20.56
C ALA A 188 15.65 15.11 21.25
N GLY A 189 15.99 15.24 22.52
CA GLY A 189 15.72 16.41 23.33
C GLY A 189 15.85 16.09 24.81
N SER A 190 15.39 17.02 25.63
CA SER A 190 15.24 16.85 27.07
C SER A 190 13.91 17.44 27.53
N GLY A 191 13.12 16.62 28.22
CA GLY A 191 11.89 17.07 28.88
C GLY A 191 10.64 16.95 28.01
N ALA A 192 9.56 17.60 28.46
CA ALA A 192 8.25 17.53 27.82
C ALA A 192 8.19 18.35 26.51
N GLY A 193 7.46 17.84 25.53
CA GLY A 193 7.25 18.51 24.26
C GLY A 193 6.05 17.97 23.49
N LEU A 194 5.71 18.68 22.42
CA LEU A 194 4.72 18.28 21.43
C LEU A 194 5.43 17.47 20.34
N LEU A 195 5.04 16.21 20.21
CA LEU A 195 5.45 15.34 19.13
C LEU A 195 4.42 15.42 18.00
N ALA A 196 4.88 15.64 16.77
CA ALA A 196 4.03 15.77 15.59
C ALA A 196 4.58 14.91 14.45
N ALA A 197 3.78 13.96 13.99
CA ALA A 197 4.07 13.20 12.77
C ALA A 197 3.46 13.92 11.57
N THR A 198 4.30 14.28 10.60
CA THR A 198 3.87 14.80 9.29
C THR A 198 4.10 13.74 8.22
N THR A 199 3.73 14.06 6.98
CA THR A 199 4.02 13.19 5.84
C THR A 199 5.50 13.07 5.53
N ASP A 200 6.30 14.06 5.96
CA ASP A 200 7.68 14.24 5.49
C ASP A 200 8.69 14.13 6.64
N ARG A 201 8.24 14.33 7.89
CA ARG A 201 9.10 14.34 9.07
C ARG A 201 8.37 14.08 10.39
N LEU A 202 9.13 13.66 11.39
CA LEU A 202 8.75 13.67 12.80
C LEU A 202 9.35 14.91 13.46
N LEU A 203 8.50 15.75 14.06
CA LEU A 203 8.90 16.96 14.77
C LEU A 203 8.65 16.80 16.27
N PHE A 204 9.63 17.14 17.09
CA PHE A 204 9.49 17.27 18.53
C PHE A 204 9.75 18.72 18.96
N ILE A 205 8.74 19.39 19.50
CA ILE A 205 8.79 20.80 19.88
C ILE A 205 8.75 20.89 21.40
N GLY A 206 9.83 21.40 22.01
CA GLY A 206 9.92 21.54 23.46
C GLY A 206 8.81 22.42 24.05
N ILE A 207 8.19 21.95 25.14
CA ILE A 207 7.23 22.71 25.95
C ILE A 207 7.93 23.17 27.22
N GLY A 208 7.85 24.47 27.54
CA GLY A 208 8.47 25.05 28.72
C GLY A 208 9.67 25.91 28.36
N GLY A 209 10.80 25.70 29.07
CA GLY A 209 11.99 26.55 29.09
C GLY A 209 12.57 26.92 27.72
N ASP A 210 13.68 26.28 27.32
CA ASP A 210 14.30 26.57 26.02
C ASP A 210 13.41 26.08 24.88
N ARG A 211 13.06 26.99 23.97
CA ARG A 211 12.27 26.67 22.78
C ARG A 211 13.20 26.09 21.73
N TYR A 212 13.12 24.78 21.53
CA TYR A 212 13.78 24.08 20.44
C TYR A 212 12.78 23.19 19.70
N ALA A 213 13.14 22.86 18.46
CA ALA A 213 12.47 21.84 17.67
C ALA A 213 13.53 20.85 17.20
N HIS A 214 13.30 19.57 17.44
CA HIS A 214 14.08 18.48 16.89
C HIS A 214 13.30 17.87 15.71
N GLU A 215 14.00 17.65 14.61
CA GLU A 215 13.43 17.17 13.36
C GLU A 215 14.13 15.88 12.94
N LEU A 216 13.33 14.87 12.61
CA LEU A 216 13.79 13.63 12.00
C LEU A 216 13.01 13.40 10.70
N PRO A 217 13.64 13.53 9.52
CA PRO A 217 12.97 13.28 8.24
C PRO A 217 12.44 11.85 8.14
N VAL A 218 11.23 11.66 7.61
CA VAL A 218 10.66 10.33 7.32
C VAL A 218 11.58 9.44 6.49
N PRO A 219 12.35 9.93 5.47
CA PRO A 219 13.23 9.04 4.71
C PRO A 219 14.41 8.50 5.53
N ALA A 220 14.72 9.09 6.69
CA ALA A 220 15.72 8.56 7.61
C ALA A 220 15.14 7.53 8.60
N ILE A 221 13.82 7.40 8.72
CA ILE A 221 13.17 6.54 9.70
C ILE A 221 12.98 5.14 9.10
N LEU A 222 13.59 4.13 9.74
CA LEU A 222 13.36 2.72 9.39
C LEU A 222 12.05 2.18 9.97
N GLY A 223 11.64 2.70 11.12
CA GLY A 223 10.37 2.35 11.73
C GLY A 223 10.20 2.95 13.12
N ALA A 224 8.94 2.96 13.57
CA ALA A 224 8.57 3.32 14.93
C ALA A 224 7.84 2.16 15.61
N ARG A 225 8.06 1.97 16.90
CA ARG A 225 7.33 0.99 17.70
C ARG A 225 6.90 1.58 19.02
N THR A 226 5.74 1.16 19.49
CA THR A 226 5.29 1.46 20.85
C THR A 226 6.05 0.56 21.81
N VAL A 227 6.54 1.13 22.90
CA VAL A 227 7.22 0.41 23.98
C VAL A 227 6.47 0.60 25.27
N GLU A 228 6.34 -0.47 26.05
CA GLU A 228 5.83 -0.37 27.41
C GLU A 228 7.03 -0.12 28.33
N SER A 229 7.01 0.97 29.10
CA SER A 229 8.06 1.22 30.07
C SER A 229 7.89 0.24 31.23
N HIS A 230 8.75 -0.77 31.29
CA HIS A 230 8.93 -1.59 32.48
C HIS A 230 9.89 -0.86 33.41
N ALA A 231 9.37 -0.26 34.48
CA ALA A 231 10.20 0.12 35.61
C ALA A 231 10.98 -1.13 36.08
N ALA A 232 12.28 -0.99 36.32
CA ALA A 232 13.12 -2.08 36.82
C ALA A 232 12.55 -2.62 38.15
N PRO A 233 12.67 -3.93 38.44
CA PRO A 233 12.16 -4.52 39.68
C PRO A 233 12.92 -3.93 40.87
N GLY A 234 12.33 -2.94 41.53
CA GLY A 234 12.92 -2.24 42.68
C GLY A 234 12.71 -0.73 42.68
N GLU A 235 12.34 -0.12 41.55
CA GLU A 235 12.06 1.31 41.48
C GLU A 235 10.55 1.54 41.40
N VAL A 236 9.94 1.84 42.54
CA VAL A 236 8.52 2.20 42.60
C VAL A 236 8.38 3.65 42.12
N ASP A 237 8.46 3.89 40.81
CA ASP A 237 8.02 5.15 40.24
C ASP A 237 6.48 5.13 40.14
N THR A 238 5.83 5.59 41.21
CA THR A 238 4.37 5.66 41.37
C THR A 238 3.69 6.66 40.42
N ARG A 239 4.37 7.22 39.40
CA ARG A 239 3.78 8.26 38.55
C ARG A 239 3.78 8.03 37.04
N HIS A 240 4.70 7.25 36.45
CA HIS A 240 4.75 7.16 34.97
C HIS A 240 5.22 5.78 34.46
N GLY A 241 4.46 4.72 34.76
CA GLY A 241 4.46 3.49 33.94
C GLY A 241 3.79 3.75 32.59
N GLY A 242 4.42 4.59 31.77
CA GLY A 242 3.84 5.12 30.54
C GLY A 242 4.17 4.27 29.31
N SER A 243 3.22 4.23 28.36
CA SER A 243 3.49 3.79 27.00
C SER A 243 4.38 4.83 26.31
N GLY A 244 5.50 4.40 25.73
CA GLY A 244 6.42 5.23 24.96
C GLY A 244 6.47 4.84 23.48
N MET A 245 7.28 5.56 22.72
CA MET A 245 7.60 5.26 21.33
C MET A 245 9.11 5.29 21.14
N ASP A 246 9.62 4.24 20.53
CA ASP A 246 10.97 4.17 19.98
C ASP A 246 10.90 4.44 18.48
N VAL A 247 11.76 5.32 17.97
CA VAL A 247 11.93 5.58 16.53
C VAL A 247 13.36 5.27 16.16
N SER A 248 13.57 4.40 15.18
CA SER A 248 14.90 4.00 14.73
C SER A 248 15.23 4.58 13.36
N ASP A 249 16.43 5.14 13.23
CA ASP A 249 17.01 5.58 11.95
C ASP A 249 18.06 4.58 11.39
N GLY A 250 18.19 3.41 12.03
CA GLY A 250 19.20 2.39 11.72
C GLY A 250 20.55 2.56 12.42
N ASN A 251 20.88 3.76 12.88
CA ASN A 251 22.10 4.04 13.65
C ASN A 251 21.79 4.29 15.13
N ARG A 252 20.67 4.95 15.42
CA ARG A 252 20.22 5.38 16.74
C ARG A 252 18.73 5.09 16.91
N THR A 253 18.33 5.01 18.18
CA THR A 253 16.92 4.94 18.56
C THR A 253 16.59 6.16 19.41
N LEU A 254 15.63 6.95 18.95
CA LEU A 254 15.06 8.07 19.70
C LEU A 254 13.92 7.54 20.57
N HIS A 255 13.93 7.91 21.85
CA HIS A 255 12.94 7.46 22.82
C HIS A 255 12.05 8.62 23.28
N PHE A 256 10.74 8.43 23.17
CA PHE A 256 9.70 9.37 23.60
C PHE A 256 8.74 8.68 24.57
N ALA A 257 8.73 9.09 25.84
CA ALA A 257 7.78 8.59 26.82
C ALA A 257 6.46 9.35 26.71
N GLY A 258 5.36 8.65 26.39
CA GLY A 258 4.04 9.24 26.24
C GLY A 258 3.42 9.66 27.56
N VAL A 259 2.68 10.76 27.54
CA VAL A 259 1.80 11.09 28.67
C VAL A 259 0.42 10.44 28.52
N ASP A 260 0.00 10.15 27.30
CA ASP A 260 -1.20 9.37 27.00
C ASP A 260 -0.87 8.23 26.03
N ARG A 261 -1.36 7.03 26.34
CA ARG A 261 -1.10 5.82 25.55
C ARG A 261 -1.75 5.88 24.17
N ALA A 262 -3.00 6.30 24.09
CA ALA A 262 -3.73 6.34 22.83
C ALA A 262 -3.12 7.38 21.87
N ASP A 263 -2.66 8.51 22.41
CA ASP A 263 -1.95 9.54 21.64
C ASP A 263 -0.65 9.00 21.04
N ILE A 264 0.18 8.32 21.84
CA ILE A 264 1.43 7.70 21.36
C ILE A 264 1.18 6.59 20.34
N GLU A 265 0.19 5.72 20.55
CA GLU A 265 -0.14 4.68 19.59
C GLU A 265 -0.56 5.28 18.24
N ARG A 266 -1.37 6.36 18.25
CA ARG A 266 -1.75 7.06 17.00
C ARG A 266 -0.55 7.68 16.31
N VAL A 267 0.34 8.36 17.04
CA VAL A 267 1.57 8.92 16.47
C VAL A 267 2.49 7.82 15.92
N THR A 268 2.63 6.69 16.63
CA THR A 268 3.42 5.54 16.17
C THR A 268 2.86 4.97 14.86
N CYS A 269 1.54 4.80 14.77
CA CYS A 269 0.90 4.33 13.53
C CYS A 269 1.05 5.38 12.40
N ALA A 270 0.98 6.67 12.71
CA ALA A 270 1.16 7.75 11.72
C ALA A 270 2.58 7.81 11.15
N VAL A 271 3.62 7.68 11.99
CA VAL A 271 5.02 7.62 11.54
C VAL A 271 5.23 6.43 10.60
N ASN A 272 4.79 5.24 11.00
CA ASN A 272 4.92 4.05 10.15
C ASN A 272 4.10 4.17 8.85
N PHE A 273 2.96 4.86 8.88
CA PHE A 273 2.20 5.16 7.67
C PHE A 273 2.99 6.10 6.73
N ALA A 274 3.59 7.17 7.26
CA ALA A 274 4.41 8.08 6.47
C ALA A 274 5.62 7.36 5.84
N VAL A 275 6.32 6.52 6.62
CA VAL A 275 7.43 5.68 6.11
C VAL A 275 6.96 4.77 4.98
N ARG A 276 5.82 4.09 5.14
CA ARG A 276 5.27 3.23 4.07
C ARG A 276 4.84 4.04 2.85
N ARG A 277 4.21 5.20 3.05
CA ARG A 277 3.79 6.11 1.97
C ARG A 277 5.00 6.53 1.14
N GLN A 278 6.07 6.99 1.78
CA GLN A 278 7.27 7.40 1.07
C GLN A 278 8.00 6.20 0.45
N ALA A 279 8.02 5.06 1.12
CA ALA A 279 8.58 3.82 0.57
C ALA A 279 7.74 3.24 -0.57
N ALA A 280 6.50 3.69 -0.77
CA ALA A 280 5.62 3.28 -1.87
C ALA A 280 5.61 4.31 -3.01
N ASP A 281 5.80 5.59 -2.70
CA ASP A 281 5.92 6.65 -3.70
C ASP A 281 7.15 6.37 -4.60
N GLY A 282 6.88 5.96 -5.84
CA GLY A 282 7.90 5.55 -6.80
C GLY A 282 8.44 4.12 -6.62
N ALA A 283 7.90 3.32 -5.71
CA ALA A 283 8.31 1.93 -5.56
C ALA A 283 7.79 1.06 -6.71
N PRO A 284 8.64 0.15 -7.23
CA PRO A 284 8.20 -0.80 -8.24
C PRO A 284 7.10 -1.67 -7.64
N GLY A 285 6.00 -1.82 -8.37
CA GLY A 285 4.97 -2.80 -8.09
C GLY A 285 5.52 -4.23 -8.13
N PRO A 286 4.66 -5.25 -8.00
CA PRO A 286 5.08 -6.64 -8.04
C PRO A 286 5.97 -6.89 -9.25
N ALA A 287 7.22 -7.30 -9.03
CA ALA A 287 8.18 -7.43 -10.13
C ALA A 287 7.63 -8.39 -11.20
N ASP A 288 7.92 -8.09 -12.47
CA ASP A 288 7.76 -9.10 -13.50
C ASP A 288 8.64 -10.31 -13.15
N PRO A 289 8.22 -11.52 -13.55
CA PRO A 289 9.00 -12.73 -13.36
C PRO A 289 10.38 -12.58 -14.01
N GLY A 290 11.45 -12.78 -13.24
CA GLY A 290 12.81 -12.65 -13.75
C GLY A 290 13.17 -13.78 -14.73
N VAL A 291 14.12 -13.52 -15.63
CA VAL A 291 14.63 -14.51 -16.61
C VAL A 291 15.11 -15.78 -15.91
N THR A 292 15.82 -15.65 -14.79
CA THR A 292 16.30 -16.81 -14.00
C THR A 292 15.13 -17.66 -13.50
N GLN A 293 14.05 -17.03 -13.03
CA GLN A 293 12.87 -17.75 -12.57
C GLN A 293 12.19 -18.51 -13.72
N LEU A 294 11.98 -17.83 -14.86
CA LEU A 294 11.39 -18.43 -16.06
C LEU A 294 12.22 -19.61 -16.59
N TYR A 295 13.55 -19.48 -16.54
CA TYR A 295 14.46 -20.54 -16.96
C TYR A 295 14.37 -21.76 -16.02
N SER A 296 14.35 -21.55 -14.71
CA SER A 296 14.16 -22.63 -13.73
C SER A 296 12.80 -23.33 -13.88
N GLU A 297 11.73 -22.59 -14.20
CA GLU A 297 10.42 -23.17 -14.51
C GLU A 297 10.44 -23.99 -15.81
N TRP A 298 11.18 -23.53 -16.84
CA TRP A 298 11.37 -24.28 -18.08
C TRP A 298 12.14 -25.59 -17.84
N GLU A 299 13.24 -25.56 -17.10
CA GLU A 299 14.02 -26.76 -16.78
C GLU A 299 13.17 -27.80 -16.04
N LEU A 300 12.39 -27.36 -15.04
CA LEU A 300 11.48 -28.24 -14.30
C LEU A 300 10.39 -28.85 -15.20
N LEU A 301 9.87 -28.07 -16.17
CA LEU A 301 8.89 -28.57 -17.14
C LEU A 301 9.51 -29.65 -18.06
N VAL A 302 10.72 -29.42 -18.55
CA VAL A 302 11.48 -30.39 -19.36
C VAL A 302 11.75 -31.67 -18.56
N GLU A 303 12.16 -31.54 -17.31
CA GLU A 303 12.40 -32.69 -16.43
C GLU A 303 11.12 -33.51 -16.25
N ARG A 304 9.99 -32.86 -15.91
CA ARG A 304 8.70 -33.55 -15.73
C ARG A 304 8.21 -34.25 -17.00
N HIS A 305 8.41 -33.65 -18.17
CA HIS A 305 8.09 -34.28 -19.45
C HIS A 305 8.97 -35.50 -19.72
N SER A 306 10.28 -35.40 -19.47
CA SER A 306 11.21 -36.51 -19.63
C SER A 306 10.90 -37.71 -18.72
N LEU A 307 10.33 -37.44 -17.53
CA LEU A 307 9.87 -38.45 -16.58
C LEU A 307 8.47 -38.99 -16.88
N GLY A 308 7.82 -38.54 -17.96
CA GLY A 308 6.47 -38.95 -18.35
C GLY A 308 5.36 -38.43 -17.43
N MET A 309 5.66 -37.43 -16.60
CA MET A 309 4.68 -36.81 -15.68
C MET A 309 3.79 -35.76 -16.35
N VAL A 310 4.20 -35.30 -17.54
CA VAL A 310 3.52 -34.29 -18.36
C VAL A 310 3.46 -34.85 -19.77
N ASP A 311 2.27 -34.87 -20.38
CA ASP A 311 2.13 -35.32 -21.76
C ASP A 311 2.58 -34.27 -22.78
N ASP A 312 2.71 -34.65 -24.05
CA ASP A 312 3.17 -33.73 -25.11
C ASP A 312 2.28 -32.49 -25.26
N THR A 313 0.96 -32.62 -25.04
CA THR A 313 0.02 -31.50 -25.19
C THR A 313 0.16 -30.50 -24.05
N GLN A 314 0.33 -31.00 -22.82
CA GLN A 314 0.58 -30.21 -21.63
C GLN A 314 1.96 -29.54 -21.73
N PHE A 315 2.98 -30.27 -22.16
CA PHE A 315 4.34 -29.73 -22.35
C PHE A 315 4.36 -28.56 -23.32
N GLN A 316 3.75 -28.70 -24.51
CA GLN A 316 3.66 -27.62 -25.50
C GLN A 316 2.87 -26.42 -24.95
N ARG A 317 1.80 -26.68 -24.20
CA ARG A 317 0.96 -25.64 -23.60
C ARG A 317 1.71 -24.83 -22.53
N TYR A 318 2.37 -25.51 -21.60
CA TYR A 318 3.16 -24.90 -20.53
C TYR A 318 4.40 -24.20 -21.06
N GLY A 319 5.10 -24.83 -22.01
CA GLY A 319 6.26 -24.26 -22.65
C GLY A 319 5.94 -22.96 -23.38
N ARG A 320 4.82 -22.91 -24.12
CA ARG A 320 4.34 -21.67 -24.74
C ARG A 320 4.00 -20.59 -23.71
N GLY A 321 3.45 -20.96 -22.55
CA GLY A 321 3.16 -20.03 -21.46
C GLY A 321 4.42 -19.37 -20.89
N ILE A 322 5.46 -20.17 -20.61
CA ILE A 322 6.75 -19.70 -20.11
C ILE A 322 7.45 -18.83 -21.15
N LEU A 323 7.57 -19.30 -22.40
CA LEU A 323 8.25 -18.57 -23.48
C LEU A 323 7.56 -17.24 -23.81
N ARG A 324 6.23 -17.17 -23.68
CA ARG A 324 5.48 -15.92 -23.89
C ARG A 324 5.46 -15.03 -22.64
N SER A 325 5.99 -15.49 -21.51
CA SER A 325 6.16 -14.69 -20.30
C SER A 325 7.54 -14.00 -20.22
N LEU A 326 8.47 -14.39 -21.09
CA LEU A 326 9.64 -13.58 -21.48
C LEU A 326 9.18 -12.33 -22.26
#